data_AF-A0A813LJN9-F1
#
_entry.id   AF-A0A813LJN9-F1
#
_cell.length_a   1.000
_cell.length_b   1.000
_cell.length_c   1.000
_cell.angle_alpha   90.00
_cell.angle_beta   90.00
_cell.angle_gamma   90.00
#
_symmetry.space_group_name_H-M   'P 1'
#
loop_
_entity.id
_entity.type
_entity.pdbx_description
1 polymer ?
#
loop_
_entity_poly.entity_id
_entity_poly.type
_entity_poly.pdbx_seq_one_letter_code
_entity_poly.pdbx_strand_id
1 'polypeptide(L)'
;MGATRIISKGYRHGTRDKYSKKYRTKGLPGLSRYLTTFKRGDYVDIVADSSVQKGLPYSFYHGRTGIVFNVNRNALGVEMTKIIGNRQLRKRIHVRIEHVRKSRCAESFLRRVKENDQKKRDARLQGKSIVSCFF
;
A
#
# COMPACT_ATOMS: atom_id res chain seq x y z
N MET A 1 -8.11 -32.64 -2.45
CA MET A 1 -6.90 -33.19 -3.11
C MET A 1 -5.67 -32.53 -2.49
N GLY A 2 -4.95 -33.27 -1.64
CA GLY A 2 -3.73 -32.77 -1.00
C GLY A 2 -2.58 -32.66 -2.01
N ALA A 3 -1.63 -31.77 -1.74
CA ALA A 3 -0.44 -31.62 -2.57
C ALA A 3 0.37 -32.93 -2.57
N THR A 4 0.33 -33.67 -3.67
CA THR A 4 1.04 -34.95 -3.86
C THR A 4 2.55 -34.77 -4.05
N ARG A 5 3.06 -33.54 -4.06
CA ARG A 5 4.47 -33.21 -4.29
C ARG A 5 4.97 -32.22 -3.24
N ILE A 6 6.19 -32.46 -2.74
CA ILE A 6 6.88 -31.55 -1.82
C ILE A 6 7.15 -30.22 -2.55
N ILE A 7 6.57 -29.12 -2.05
CA ILE A 7 6.77 -27.78 -2.62
C ILE A 7 8.02 -27.18 -1.99
N SER A 8 8.95 -26.71 -2.81
CA SER A 8 10.13 -25.99 -2.34
C SER A 8 9.73 -24.69 -1.63
N LYS A 9 10.38 -24.40 -0.50
CA LYS A 9 10.09 -23.22 0.34
C LYS A 9 11.03 -22.04 0.05
N GLY A 10 11.47 -21.90 -1.20
CA GLY A 10 12.37 -20.83 -1.62
C GLY A 10 11.70 -19.44 -1.59
N TYR A 11 12.49 -18.36 -1.55
CA TYR A 11 11.97 -16.99 -1.38
C TYR A 11 10.88 -16.58 -2.41
N ARG A 12 10.93 -17.12 -3.63
CA ARG A 12 10.00 -16.83 -4.74
C ARG A 12 9.18 -18.06 -5.16
N HIS A 13 8.92 -18.99 -4.25
CA HIS A 13 8.10 -20.14 -4.55
C HIS A 13 6.65 -19.72 -4.87
N GLY A 14 6.02 -20.36 -5.87
CA GLY A 14 4.62 -20.11 -6.21
C GLY A 14 4.30 -18.68 -6.71
N THR A 15 5.28 -17.98 -7.29
CA THR A 15 5.08 -16.60 -7.78
C THR A 15 4.97 -16.47 -9.30
N ARG A 16 4.70 -17.56 -10.04
CA ARG A 16 4.64 -17.57 -11.51
C ARG A 16 3.75 -16.45 -12.05
N ASP A 17 2.50 -16.38 -11.57
CA ASP A 17 1.55 -15.36 -12.01
C ASP A 17 1.56 -14.11 -11.13
N LYS A 18 1.84 -14.24 -9.82
CA LYS A 18 1.88 -13.09 -8.90
C LYS A 18 2.90 -12.02 -9.30
N TYR A 19 4.03 -12.46 -9.86
CA TYR A 19 5.11 -11.60 -10.30
C TYR A 19 5.14 -11.45 -11.82
N SER A 20 4.20 -12.03 -12.57
CA SER A 20 4.14 -11.77 -14.00
C SER A 20 3.63 -10.35 -14.25
N LYS A 21 4.13 -9.70 -15.30
CA LYS A 21 3.57 -8.43 -15.76
C LYS A 21 2.33 -8.70 -16.60
N LYS A 22 1.35 -7.81 -16.51
CA LYS A 22 0.13 -7.88 -17.32
C LYS A 22 0.48 -7.78 -18.82
N TYR A 23 -0.35 -8.40 -19.66
CA TYR A 23 -0.25 -8.29 -21.10
C TYR A 23 -0.12 -6.82 -21.56
N ARG A 24 0.77 -6.57 -22.52
CA ARG A 24 1.12 -5.23 -23.06
C ARG A 24 1.69 -4.22 -22.04
N THR A 25 2.11 -4.67 -20.85
CA THR A 25 2.75 -3.79 -19.83
C THR A 25 4.19 -4.20 -19.49
N LYS A 26 4.82 -4.99 -20.36
CA LYS A 26 6.21 -5.44 -20.20
C LYS A 26 7.18 -4.28 -20.40
N GLY A 27 8.36 -4.35 -19.78
CA GLY A 27 9.38 -3.29 -19.82
C GLY A 27 9.60 -2.61 -18.46
N LEU A 28 10.49 -1.62 -18.40
CA LEU A 28 10.78 -0.87 -17.16
C LEU A 28 9.58 -0.01 -16.72
N PRO A 29 9.42 0.28 -15.42
CA PRO A 29 8.40 1.21 -14.95
C PRO A 29 8.66 2.63 -15.48
N GLY A 30 7.60 3.37 -15.81
CA GLY A 30 7.70 4.76 -16.25
C GLY A 30 8.17 5.71 -15.13
N LEU A 31 8.72 6.86 -15.53
CA LEU A 31 9.32 7.87 -14.65
C LEU A 31 8.38 8.38 -13.54
N SER A 32 7.07 8.40 -13.80
CA SER A 32 6.04 8.77 -12.81
C SER A 32 6.16 7.95 -11.50
N ARG A 33 6.55 6.67 -11.57
CA ARG A 33 6.76 5.82 -10.38
C ARG A 33 7.87 6.37 -9.48
N TYR A 34 8.94 6.90 -10.08
CA TYR A 34 10.11 7.43 -9.35
C TYR A 34 9.88 8.83 -8.80
N LEU A 35 9.18 9.68 -9.55
CA LEU A 35 8.91 11.07 -9.16
C LEU A 35 7.81 11.21 -8.10
N THR A 36 7.10 10.13 -7.77
CA THR A 36 6.07 10.15 -6.75
C THR A 36 6.69 10.35 -5.37
N THR A 37 6.35 11.46 -4.70
CA THR A 37 6.81 11.76 -3.34
C THR A 37 5.98 11.04 -2.29
N PHE A 38 6.64 10.54 -1.24
CA PHE A 38 5.98 9.85 -0.12
C PHE A 38 6.36 10.51 1.20
N LYS A 39 5.41 10.56 2.13
CA LYS A 39 5.60 11.08 3.48
C LYS A 39 5.41 9.98 4.52
N ARG A 40 5.97 10.18 5.71
CA ARG A 40 5.70 9.30 6.86
C ARG A 40 4.22 9.39 7.22
N GLY A 41 3.58 8.26 7.49
CA GLY A 41 2.15 8.16 7.78
C GLY A 41 1.26 7.96 6.56
N ASP A 42 1.79 8.05 5.34
CA ASP A 42 1.00 7.77 4.12
C ASP A 42 0.62 6.29 4.04
N TYR A 43 -0.60 6.02 3.55
CA TYR A 43 -1.04 4.68 3.18
C TYR A 43 -0.51 4.31 1.80
N VAL A 44 0.14 3.14 1.72
CA VAL A 44 0.80 2.68 0.51
C VAL A 44 0.49 1.22 0.23
N ASP A 45 0.29 0.91 -1.05
CA ASP A 45 0.10 -0.44 -1.53
C ASP A 45 1.42 -0.99 -2.07
N ILE A 46 1.75 -2.23 -1.68
CA ILE A 46 2.94 -2.91 -2.16
C ILE A 46 2.58 -3.77 -3.35
N VAL A 47 3.00 -3.35 -4.53
CA VAL A 47 2.80 -4.05 -5.80
C VAL A 47 4.16 -4.28 -6.44
N ALA A 48 4.65 -5.51 -6.30
CA ALA A 48 5.93 -5.94 -6.83
C ALA A 48 6.00 -5.75 -8.35
N ASP A 49 7.13 -5.21 -8.80
CA ASP A 49 7.41 -4.95 -10.21
C ASP A 49 8.60 -5.78 -10.63
N SER A 50 8.36 -6.85 -11.37
CA SER A 50 9.39 -7.85 -11.66
C SER A 50 10.49 -7.38 -12.60
N SER A 51 10.37 -6.19 -13.21
CA SER A 51 11.45 -5.61 -13.99
C SER A 51 12.59 -5.11 -13.12
N VAL A 52 12.34 -4.85 -11.83
CA VAL A 52 13.35 -4.43 -10.86
C VAL A 52 13.49 -5.51 -9.80
N GLN A 53 14.62 -6.21 -9.77
CA GLN A 53 14.82 -7.31 -8.81
C GLN A 53 15.27 -6.83 -7.41
N LYS A 54 15.89 -5.65 -7.33
CA LYS A 54 16.43 -5.12 -6.07
C LYS A 54 15.31 -4.62 -5.18
N GLY A 55 15.34 -5.01 -3.89
CA GLY A 55 14.36 -4.59 -2.88
C GLY A 55 12.93 -5.04 -3.18
N LEU A 56 12.81 -6.15 -3.92
CA LEU A 56 11.55 -6.82 -4.22
C LEU A 56 10.99 -7.44 -2.93
N PRO A 57 9.70 -7.24 -2.62
CA PRO A 57 9.10 -7.73 -1.37
C PRO A 57 8.91 -9.26 -1.40
N TYR A 58 8.76 -9.86 -0.22
CA TYR A 58 8.34 -11.26 -0.11
C TYR A 58 6.88 -11.43 -0.57
N SER A 59 6.57 -12.59 -1.17
CA SER A 59 5.30 -12.84 -1.87
C SER A 59 4.05 -12.62 -1.03
N PHE A 60 4.15 -12.79 0.30
CA PHE A 60 3.06 -12.53 1.24
C PHE A 60 2.61 -11.06 1.27
N TYR A 61 3.54 -10.12 1.09
CA TYR A 61 3.26 -8.69 1.20
C TYR A 61 2.81 -8.06 -0.12
N HIS A 62 2.87 -8.82 -1.21
CA HIS A 62 2.32 -8.37 -2.49
C HIS A 62 0.80 -8.18 -2.39
N GLY A 63 0.31 -7.02 -2.81
CA GLY A 63 -1.10 -6.65 -2.73
C GLY A 63 -1.58 -6.24 -1.34
N ARG A 64 -0.68 -6.04 -0.38
CA ARG A 64 -1.02 -5.54 0.95
C ARG A 64 -0.78 -4.04 1.04
N THR A 65 -1.66 -3.38 1.78
CA THR A 65 -1.54 -1.97 2.15
C THR A 65 -0.82 -1.88 3.49
N GLY A 66 0.08 -0.91 3.62
CA GLY A 66 0.79 -0.60 4.85
C GLY A 66 0.92 0.90 5.06
N ILE A 67 1.55 1.26 6.18
CA ILE A 67 1.81 2.65 6.57
C ILE A 67 3.30 2.91 6.45
N VAL A 68 3.68 4.03 5.85
CA VAL A 68 5.09 4.43 5.75
C VAL A 68 5.60 4.86 7.12
N PHE A 69 6.59 4.14 7.66
CA PHE A 69 7.27 4.51 8.91
C PHE A 69 8.54 5.32 8.65
N ASN A 70 9.26 5.02 7.56
CA ASN A 70 10.49 5.73 7.22
C ASN A 70 10.64 5.94 5.72
N VAL A 71 11.35 7.01 5.34
CA VAL A 71 11.68 7.33 3.95
C VAL A 71 13.20 7.32 3.83
N ASN A 72 13.71 6.45 2.97
CA ASN A 72 15.14 6.39 2.64
C ASN A 72 15.34 6.96 1.22
N ARG A 73 16.61 7.14 0.82
CA ARG A 73 16.96 7.70 -0.51
C ARG A 73 16.29 7.00 -1.69
N ASN A 74 16.31 5.66 -1.70
CA ASN A 74 15.83 4.84 -2.82
C ASN A 74 14.68 3.88 -2.43
N ALA A 75 14.28 3.89 -1.16
CA ALA A 75 13.36 2.90 -0.60
C ALA A 75 12.48 3.50 0.48
N LEU A 76 11.36 2.85 0.73
CA LEU A 76 10.42 3.20 1.77
C LEU A 76 10.39 2.08 2.81
N GLY A 77 10.42 2.48 4.07
CA GLY A 77 10.09 1.64 5.19
C GLY A 77 8.57 1.59 5.34
N VAL A 78 7.97 0.42 5.10
CA VAL A 78 6.54 0.18 5.25
C VAL A 78 6.29 -0.77 6.41
N GLU A 79 5.34 -0.40 7.27
CA GLU A 79 4.84 -1.22 8.36
C GLU A 79 3.50 -1.85 7.97
N MET A 80 3.40 -3.17 8.13
CA MET A 80 2.21 -3.95 7.82
C MET A 80 1.94 -4.99 8.91
N THR A 81 0.66 -5.34 9.08
CA THR A 81 0.27 -6.42 9.97
C THR A 81 0.32 -7.76 9.23
N LYS A 82 0.99 -8.75 9.82
CA LYS A 82 1.00 -10.15 9.38
C LYS A 82 0.45 -11.04 10.49
N ILE A 83 -0.50 -11.90 10.14
CA ILE A 83 -1.01 -12.94 11.04
C ILE A 83 0.01 -14.08 11.06
N ILE A 84 0.49 -14.45 12.25
CA ILE A 84 1.42 -15.56 12.47
C ILE A 84 0.80 -16.46 13.53
N GLY A 85 0.29 -17.61 13.10
CA GLY A 85 -0.51 -18.50 13.96
C GLY A 85 -1.70 -17.73 14.53
N ASN A 86 -1.74 -17.59 15.85
CA ASN A 86 -2.90 -17.05 16.57
C ASN A 86 -2.81 -15.54 16.82
N ARG A 87 -1.69 -14.88 16.48
CA ARG A 87 -1.46 -13.47 16.80
C ARG A 87 -1.20 -12.61 15.57
N GLN A 88 -1.58 -11.34 15.67
CA GLN A 88 -1.25 -10.30 14.69
C GLN A 88 0.05 -9.62 15.09
N LEU A 89 1.04 -9.66 14.20
CA LEU A 89 2.34 -9.03 14.42
C LEU A 89 2.58 -7.94 13.38
N ARG A 90 3.01 -6.77 13.85
CA ARG A 90 3.47 -5.69 12.97
C ARG A 90 4.87 -6.02 12.45
N LYS A 91 5.04 -5.98 11.14
CA LYS A 91 6.28 -6.24 10.41
C LYS A 91 6.69 -4.99 9.66
N ARG A 92 7.95 -4.60 9.82
CA ARG A 92 8.58 -3.48 9.12
C ARG A 92 9.44 -4.03 7.99
N ILE A 93 9.31 -3.44 6.81
CA ILE A 93 10.00 -3.89 5.60
C ILE A 93 10.52 -2.67 4.86
N HIS A 94 11.74 -2.76 4.32
CA HIS A 94 12.25 -1.79 3.37
C HIS A 94 11.98 -2.30 1.96
N VAL A 95 11.21 -1.53 1.20
CA VAL A 95 10.82 -1.85 -0.18
C VAL A 95 11.18 -0.67 -1.07
N ARG A 96 11.70 -0.93 -2.27
CA ARG A 96 12.04 0.19 -3.17
C ARG A 96 10.80 0.88 -3.72
N ILE A 97 10.96 2.14 -4.12
CA ILE A 97 9.89 3.00 -4.64
C ILE A 97 9.19 2.37 -5.86
N GLU A 98 9.93 1.59 -6.68
CA GLU A 98 9.39 0.90 -7.85
C GLU A 98 8.34 -0.15 -7.52
N HIS A 99 8.25 -0.60 -6.27
CA HIS A 99 7.26 -1.60 -5.86
C HIS A 99 6.14 -1.00 -5.02
N VAL A 100 6.14 0.32 -4.83
CA VAL A 100 5.15 1.00 -4.00
C VAL A 100 4.20 1.81 -4.88
N ARG A 101 2.94 1.90 -4.43
CA ARG A 101 1.90 2.76 -4.99
C ARG A 101 1.23 3.52 -3.85
N LYS A 102 0.81 4.76 -4.11
CA LYS A 102 -0.06 5.48 -3.16
C LYS A 102 -1.42 4.81 -3.11
N SER A 103 -1.88 4.47 -1.92
CA SER A 103 -3.18 3.84 -1.76
C SER A 103 -4.29 4.87 -1.84
N ARG A 104 -5.43 4.49 -2.42
CA ARG A 104 -6.66 5.31 -2.46
C ARG A 104 -7.62 4.99 -1.31
N CYS A 105 -7.21 4.12 -0.37
CA CYS A 105 -8.08 3.63 0.70
C CYS A 105 -8.69 4.75 1.58
N ALA A 106 -7.96 5.84 1.79
CA ALA A 106 -8.39 6.97 2.63
C ALA A 106 -9.02 8.14 1.84
N GLU A 107 -9.03 8.09 0.51
CA GLU A 107 -9.40 9.24 -0.33
C GLU A 107 -10.87 9.65 -0.14
N SER A 108 -11.79 8.68 -0.13
CA SER A 108 -13.22 8.93 0.08
C SER A 108 -13.51 9.47 1.47
N PHE A 109 -12.85 8.93 2.49
CA PHE A 109 -12.99 9.38 3.87
C PHE A 109 -12.52 10.82 4.04
N LEU A 110 -11.31 11.14 3.56
CA LEU A 110 -10.76 12.49 3.63
C LEU A 110 -11.62 13.52 2.88
N ARG A 111 -12.18 13.12 1.73
CA ARG A 111 -13.12 13.97 0.99
C ARG A 111 -14.37 14.28 1.82
N ARG A 112 -14.99 13.27 2.45
CA ARG A 112 -16.16 13.45 3.31
C ARG A 112 -15.88 14.34 4.51
N VAL A 113 -14.72 14.16 5.17
CA VAL A 113 -14.30 15.00 6.29
C VAL A 113 -14.19 16.47 5.85
N LYS A 114 -13.55 16.72 4.70
CA LYS A 114 -13.39 18.08 4.17
C LYS A 114 -14.74 18.74 3.84
N GLU A 115 -15.64 18.01 3.18
CA GLU A 115 -16.99 18.50 2.84
C GLU A 115 -17.82 18.79 4.10
N ASN A 116 -17.73 17.93 5.11
CA ASN A 116 -18.44 18.12 6.37
C ASN A 116 -17.86 19.30 7.17
N ASP A 117 -16.54 19.46 7.19
CA ASP A 117 -15.89 20.58 7.87
C ASP A 117 -16.23 21.92 7.21
N GLN A 118 -16.37 21.97 5.88
CA GLN A 118 -16.84 23.16 5.16
C GLN A 118 -18.27 23.51 5.57
N LYS A 119 -19.20 22.53 5.50
CA LYS A 119 -20.60 22.72 5.91
C LYS A 119 -20.72 23.23 7.36
N LYS A 120 -19.90 22.71 8.28
CA LYS A 120 -19.85 23.16 9.67
C LYS A 120 -19.38 24.62 9.80
N ARG A 121 -18.37 25.03 9.03
CA ARG A 121 -17.90 26.42 9.02
C ARG A 121 -18.95 27.37 8.48
N ASP A 122 -19.57 27.01 7.36
CA ASP A 122 -20.60 27.83 6.71
C ASP A 122 -21.84 28.00 7.61
N ALA A 123 -22.25 26.93 8.29
CA ALA A 123 -23.35 26.99 9.25
C ALA A 123 -23.02 27.86 10.47
N ARG A 124 -21.79 27.79 10.98
CA ARG A 124 -21.33 28.65 12.08
C ARG A 124 -21.32 30.12 11.68
N LEU A 125 -20.94 30.45 10.44
CA LEU A 125 -21.02 31.82 9.91
C LEU A 125 -22.47 32.30 9.75
N GLN A 126 -23.40 31.40 9.40
CA GLN A 126 -24.83 31.71 9.28
C GLN A 126 -25.60 31.69 10.62
N GLY A 127 -24.94 31.34 11.74
CA GLY A 127 -25.60 31.21 13.05
C GLY A 127 -26.52 29.99 13.19
N LYS A 128 -26.44 29.01 12.27
CA LYS A 128 -27.22 27.77 12.30
C LYS A 128 -26.39 26.64 12.92
N SER A 129 -27.01 25.77 13.72
CA SER A 129 -26.37 24.55 14.23
C SER A 129 -26.66 23.37 13.28
N ILE A 130 -25.61 22.67 12.86
CA ILE A 130 -25.74 21.41 12.10
C ILE A 130 -25.46 20.24 13.04
N VAL A 131 -26.39 19.30 13.13
CA VAL A 131 -26.16 17.97 13.71
C VAL A 131 -25.50 17.11 12.64
N SER A 132 -24.16 17.06 12.62
CA SER A 132 -23.47 16.17 11.68
C SER A 132 -23.52 14.74 12.23
N CYS A 133 -24.37 13.88 11.67
CA CYS A 133 -24.35 12.46 11.98
C CYS A 133 -22.96 11.89 11.61
N PHE A 134 -22.33 11.23 12.59
CA PHE A 134 -20.89 11.02 12.66
C PHE A 134 -20.48 9.63 12.14
N PHE A 135 -20.81 9.27 10.90
CA PHE A 135 -20.36 8.02 10.26
C PHE A 135 -20.29 8.15 8.75
#